data_AF-A0A7U6QQ87-F1
#
_entry.id   AF-A0A7U6QQ87-F1
#
_cell.length_a   1.000
_cell.length_b   1.000
_cell.length_c   1.000
_cell.angle_alpha   90.00
_cell.angle_beta   90.00
_cell.angle_gamma   90.00
#
_symmetry.space_group_name_H-M   'P 1'
#
loop_
_entity.id
_entity.type
_entity.pdbx_description
1 polymer ?
#
loop_
_entity_poly.entity_id
_entity_poly.type
_entity_poly.pdbx_seq_one_letter_code
_entity_poly.pdbx_strand_id
1 'polypeptide(L)'
;MAEVDQQVAYERDATNPDLITLTNVRNFDWRTDEDATEHWETRTIDLSKLSGVDVTNSYWMGPLIAHTLVSFRFEDDRPLAFSFEIRKENGESFSALAGFFRRYELSLIAAEERDIIYTRSNARGEQVYLFPISNLQQHEGEIVVCILPNGNG
;
A
#
# COMPACT_ATOMS: atom_id res chain seq x y z
N MET A 1 -1.09 -9.33 -15.33
CA MET A 1 -1.08 -10.45 -14.37
C MET A 1 -2.20 -10.13 -13.43
N ALA A 2 -3.12 -11.07 -13.16
CA ALA A 2 -4.35 -10.81 -12.41
C ALA A 2 -4.19 -9.90 -11.19
N GLU A 3 -3.07 -10.05 -10.48
CA GLU A 3 -2.74 -9.29 -9.28
C GLU A 3 -2.52 -7.76 -9.44
N VAL A 4 -2.48 -7.24 -10.68
CA VAL A 4 -2.41 -5.80 -11.00
C VAL A 4 -3.52 -5.36 -11.97
N ASP A 5 -4.52 -6.21 -12.21
CA ASP A 5 -5.52 -5.97 -13.25
C ASP A 5 -6.55 -4.89 -12.87
N GLN A 6 -6.62 -4.50 -11.59
CA GLN A 6 -7.49 -3.43 -11.11
C GLN A 6 -6.69 -2.35 -10.39
N GLN A 7 -7.01 -1.09 -10.72
CA GLN A 7 -6.49 0.06 -10.01
C GLN A 7 -7.43 0.41 -8.86
N VAL A 8 -6.86 0.73 -7.71
CA VAL A 8 -7.63 1.24 -6.57
C VAL A 8 -8.32 2.55 -6.95
N ALA A 9 -9.61 2.64 -6.64
CA ALA A 9 -10.34 3.92 -6.64
C ALA A 9 -10.80 4.21 -5.21
N TYR A 10 -11.09 5.48 -4.93
CA TYR A 10 -11.56 5.88 -3.61
C TYR A 10 -12.59 6.98 -3.67
N GLU A 11 -13.43 7.02 -2.64
CA GLU A 11 -14.36 8.10 -2.36
C GLU A 11 -14.23 8.49 -0.89
N ARG A 12 -14.23 9.80 -0.62
CA ARG A 12 -14.32 10.35 0.74
C ARG A 12 -15.77 10.60 1.09
N ASP A 13 -16.18 10.22 2.31
CA ASP A 13 -17.52 10.51 2.77
C ASP A 13 -17.75 12.03 2.88
N ALA A 14 -18.86 12.50 2.32
CA ALA A 14 -19.18 13.93 2.23
C ALA A 14 -19.50 14.57 3.59
N THR A 15 -19.89 13.76 4.57
CA THR A 15 -20.28 14.20 5.92
C THR A 15 -19.19 13.94 6.95
N ASN A 16 -18.30 12.97 6.71
CA ASN A 16 -17.15 12.66 7.53
C ASN A 16 -15.90 12.38 6.67
N PRO A 17 -15.04 13.39 6.42
CA PRO A 17 -13.88 13.23 5.52
C PRO A 17 -12.80 12.25 6.03
N ASP A 18 -12.88 11.80 7.29
CA ASP A 18 -12.00 10.76 7.82
C ASP A 18 -12.38 9.36 7.32
N LEU A 19 -13.61 9.18 6.82
CA LEU A 19 -14.06 7.93 6.23
C LEU A 19 -13.73 7.90 4.73
N ILE A 20 -12.95 6.90 4.33
CA ILE A 20 -12.57 6.67 2.93
C ILE A 20 -13.02 5.29 2.51
N THR A 21 -13.85 5.22 1.49
CA THR A 21 -14.24 3.97 0.84
C THR A 21 -13.31 3.72 -0.33
N LEU A 22 -12.53 2.64 -0.26
CA LEU A 22 -11.69 2.16 -1.35
C LEU A 22 -12.41 1.03 -2.07
N THR A 23 -12.32 1.03 -3.40
CA THR A 23 -12.73 -0.08 -4.26
C THR A 23 -11.50 -0.67 -4.93
N ASN A 24 -11.60 -1.95 -5.31
CA ASN A 24 -10.51 -2.71 -5.91
C ASN A 24 -9.32 -2.89 -4.96
N VAL A 25 -9.60 -3.17 -3.68
CA VAL A 25 -8.59 -3.59 -2.72
C VAL A 25 -8.32 -5.08 -2.90
N ARG A 26 -7.09 -5.44 -3.26
CA ARG A 26 -6.68 -6.83 -3.49
C ARG A 26 -6.62 -7.61 -2.17
N ASN A 27 -7.20 -8.81 -2.12
CA ASN A 27 -7.08 -9.72 -0.96
C ASN A 27 -7.00 -11.18 -1.43
N PHE A 28 -6.02 -11.47 -2.29
CA PHE A 28 -5.90 -12.77 -2.93
C PHE A 28 -5.39 -13.84 -1.96
N ASP A 29 -5.90 -15.07 -2.09
CA ASP A 29 -5.42 -16.24 -1.36
C ASP A 29 -4.50 -17.06 -2.28
N TRP A 30 -3.18 -16.93 -2.07
CA TRP A 30 -2.14 -17.51 -2.92
C TRP A 30 -1.79 -18.96 -2.56
N ARG A 31 -1.57 -19.79 -3.59
CA ARG A 31 -1.05 -21.17 -3.47
C ARG A 31 0.36 -21.31 -4.04
N THR A 32 0.63 -20.67 -5.18
CA THR A 32 1.95 -20.54 -5.81
C THR A 32 2.11 -19.13 -6.35
N ASP A 33 3.26 -18.78 -6.93
CA ASP A 33 3.50 -17.48 -7.59
C ASP A 33 2.59 -17.19 -8.79
N GLU A 34 1.98 -18.24 -9.37
CA GLU A 34 1.09 -18.18 -10.54
C GLU A 34 -0.36 -18.61 -10.26
N ASP A 35 -0.65 -19.18 -9.09
CA ASP A 35 -1.99 -19.65 -8.69
C ASP A 35 -2.49 -18.97 -7.41
N ALA A 36 -3.60 -18.27 -7.51
CA ALA A 36 -4.31 -17.67 -6.41
C ALA A 36 -5.83 -17.71 -6.64
N THR A 37 -6.60 -17.71 -5.56
CA THR A 37 -8.01 -17.33 -5.63
C THR A 37 -8.12 -15.82 -5.48
N GLU A 38 -8.64 -15.17 -6.53
CA GLU A 38 -8.79 -13.72 -6.58
C GLU A 38 -9.95 -13.25 -5.73
N HIS A 39 -9.69 -12.24 -4.89
CA HIS A 39 -10.71 -11.48 -4.18
C HIS A 39 -10.40 -9.98 -4.26
N TRP A 40 -11.32 -9.22 -4.84
CA TRP A 40 -11.29 -7.77 -4.90
C TRP A 40 -12.36 -7.22 -3.97
N GLU A 41 -11.95 -6.42 -3.00
CA GLU A 41 -12.80 -5.90 -1.94
C GLU A 41 -13.12 -4.43 -2.14
N THR A 42 -14.31 -4.05 -1.68
CA THR A 42 -14.64 -2.66 -1.33
C THR A 42 -14.58 -2.56 0.19
N ARG A 43 -13.81 -1.60 0.70
CA ARG A 43 -13.62 -1.42 2.14
C ARG A 43 -13.61 0.05 2.51
N THR A 44 -14.29 0.38 3.59
CA THR A 44 -14.22 1.72 4.20
C THR A 44 -13.22 1.69 5.35
N ILE A 45 -12.26 2.62 5.34
CA ILE A 45 -11.31 2.86 6.43
C ILE A 45 -11.67 4.17 7.14
N ASP A 46 -11.30 4.25 8.43
CA ASP A 46 -11.41 5.46 9.23
C ASP A 46 -10.01 5.99 9.54
N LEU A 47 -9.66 7.14 8.97
CA LEU A 47 -8.36 7.77 9.16
C LEU A 47 -8.13 8.24 10.60
N SER A 48 -9.20 8.53 11.35
CA SER A 48 -9.08 8.89 12.77
C SER A 48 -8.58 7.71 13.63
N LYS A 49 -8.68 6.49 13.08
CA LYS A 49 -8.23 5.23 13.68
C LYS A 49 -6.85 4.78 13.22
N LEU A 50 -6.14 5.59 12.45
CA LEU A 50 -4.78 5.26 12.01
C LEU A 50 -3.84 5.19 13.23
N SER A 51 -3.24 4.01 13.45
CA SER A 51 -2.42 3.70 14.62
C SER A 51 -0.94 3.52 14.29
N GLY A 52 -0.58 3.39 13.01
CA GLY A 52 0.81 3.20 12.61
C GLY A 52 1.00 3.05 11.11
N VAL A 53 2.26 3.12 10.70
CA VAL A 53 2.71 2.84 9.34
C VAL A 53 3.90 1.90 9.43
N ASP A 54 3.90 0.87 8.60
CA ASP A 54 5.02 -0.05 8.47
C ASP A 54 5.52 -0.02 7.03
N VAL A 55 6.85 -0.01 6.85
CA VAL A 55 7.48 -0.10 5.53
C VAL A 55 8.01 -1.50 5.36
N THR A 56 7.66 -2.16 4.27
CA THR A 56 8.18 -3.49 3.95
C THR A 56 9.01 -3.44 2.67
N ASN A 57 10.22 -4.00 2.71
CA ASN A 57 11.04 -4.20 1.52
C ASN A 57 11.14 -5.67 1.16
N SER A 58 10.89 -5.99 -0.11
CA SER A 58 10.99 -7.35 -0.65
C SER A 58 12.10 -7.46 -1.68
N TYR A 59 12.95 -8.49 -1.57
CA TYR A 59 14.13 -8.68 -2.41
C TYR A 59 14.08 -10.04 -3.14
N TRP A 60 14.19 -10.01 -4.47
CA TRP A 60 14.15 -11.22 -5.32
C TRP A 60 15.42 -11.45 -6.17
N MET A 61 16.34 -10.47 -6.24
CA MET A 61 17.60 -10.61 -7.00
C MET A 61 18.78 -9.96 -6.25
N GLY A 62 19.02 -10.38 -5.01
CA GLY A 62 20.04 -9.79 -4.13
C GLY A 62 19.65 -8.41 -3.59
N PRO A 63 20.53 -7.71 -2.85
CA PRO A 63 20.17 -6.48 -2.11
C PRO A 63 19.92 -5.25 -2.99
N LEU A 64 20.06 -5.37 -4.32
CA LEU A 64 20.08 -4.24 -5.25
C LEU A 64 18.70 -3.88 -5.83
N ILE A 65 17.71 -4.77 -5.71
CA ILE A 65 16.36 -4.53 -6.20
C ILE A 65 15.39 -4.85 -5.08
N ALA A 66 14.82 -3.81 -4.48
CA ALA A 66 13.83 -3.90 -3.42
C ALA A 66 12.48 -3.40 -3.96
N HIS A 67 11.42 -4.17 -3.72
CA HIS A 67 10.06 -3.73 -3.93
C HIS A 67 9.56 -3.20 -2.59
N THR A 68 9.30 -1.90 -2.54
CA THR A 68 8.86 -1.23 -1.31
C THR A 68 7.34 -1.22 -1.24
N LEU A 69 6.83 -1.67 -0.10
CA LEU A 69 5.42 -1.65 0.28
C LEU A 69 5.26 -0.75 1.50
N VAL A 70 4.10 -0.12 1.64
CA VAL A 70 3.74 0.66 2.82
C VAL A 70 2.39 0.18 3.33
N SER A 71 2.36 -0.24 4.60
CA SER A 71 1.16 -0.69 5.29
C SER A 71 0.69 0.34 6.30
N PHE A 72 -0.60 0.63 6.29
CA PHE A 72 -1.27 1.49 7.26
C PHE A 72 -2.04 0.62 8.25
N ARG A 73 -1.71 0.74 9.53
CA ARG A 73 -2.36 0.02 10.63
C ARG A 73 -3.45 0.87 11.23
N PHE A 74 -4.56 0.24 11.60
CA PHE A 74 -5.70 0.88 12.24
C PHE A 74 -5.95 0.22 13.60
N GLU A 75 -6.52 0.94 14.56
CA GLU A 75 -6.80 0.40 15.91
C GLU A 75 -7.73 -0.82 15.87
N ASP A 76 -8.74 -0.79 14.99
CA ASP A 76 -9.86 -1.72 15.01
C ASP A 76 -10.10 -2.38 13.62
N ASP A 77 -9.11 -2.36 12.73
CA ASP A 77 -9.26 -2.90 11.36
C ASP A 77 -7.93 -3.47 10.80
N ARG A 78 -8.04 -4.32 9.78
CA ARG A 78 -6.89 -4.98 9.13
C ARG A 78 -5.97 -3.95 8.47
N PRO A 79 -4.64 -4.16 8.41
CA PRO A 79 -3.77 -3.22 7.73
C PRO A 79 -4.10 -3.07 6.24
N LEU A 80 -4.01 -1.84 5.72
CA LEU A 80 -4.13 -1.54 4.30
C LEU A 80 -2.73 -1.30 3.73
N ALA A 81 -2.30 -2.15 2.81
CA ALA A 81 -1.01 -2.08 2.18
C ALA A 81 -1.08 -1.49 0.78
N PHE A 82 -0.05 -0.74 0.41
CA PHE A 82 0.15 -0.20 -0.91
C PHE A 82 1.48 -0.66 -1.48
N SER A 83 1.43 -1.12 -2.73
CA SER A 83 2.60 -1.44 -3.53
C SER A 83 2.87 -0.34 -4.54
N PHE A 84 4.12 0.10 -4.60
CA PHE A 84 4.58 1.20 -5.45
C PHE A 84 5.64 0.71 -6.43
N GLU A 85 5.51 1.05 -7.71
CA GLU A 85 6.60 0.91 -8.68
C GLU A 85 7.32 2.26 -8.89
N ILE A 86 8.50 2.44 -8.29
CA ILE A 86 9.30 3.65 -8.48
C ILE A 86 10.09 3.53 -9.78
N ARG A 87 9.84 4.40 -10.77
CA ARG A 87 10.81 4.64 -11.84
C ARG A 87 11.87 5.61 -11.33
N LYS A 88 13.10 5.13 -11.16
CA LYS A 88 14.24 5.89 -10.63
C LYS A 88 14.60 7.05 -11.58
N GLU A 89 14.45 8.29 -11.12
CA GLU A 89 15.18 9.45 -11.68
C GLU A 89 16.41 9.75 -10.80
N ASN A 90 17.54 10.03 -11.44
CA ASN A 90 18.82 10.24 -10.76
C ASN A 90 18.84 11.60 -10.04
N GLY A 91 19.03 11.62 -8.71
CA GLY A 91 19.68 12.75 -8.03
C GLY A 91 18.86 13.64 -7.09
N GLU A 92 17.73 13.22 -6.52
CA GLU A 92 16.98 14.06 -5.56
C GLU A 92 16.98 13.54 -4.11
N SER A 93 17.06 14.50 -3.18
CA SER A 93 16.99 14.30 -1.73
C SER A 93 15.55 14.24 -1.24
N PHE A 94 15.24 13.21 -0.45
CA PHE A 94 13.91 12.81 0.00
C PHE A 94 13.29 13.77 1.03
N SER A 95 12.13 14.34 0.69
CA SER A 95 11.15 14.84 1.66
C SER A 95 10.22 13.67 2.05
N ALA A 96 10.14 13.37 3.34
CA ALA A 96 10.25 12.00 3.87
C ALA A 96 9.14 10.98 3.53
N LEU A 97 7.88 11.36 3.27
CA LEU A 97 6.85 10.36 2.88
C LEU A 97 5.76 11.00 2.01
N ALA A 98 5.11 12.09 2.42
CA ALA A 98 4.10 12.77 1.59
C ALA A 98 4.69 13.38 0.30
N GLY A 99 5.88 13.97 0.38
CA GLY A 99 6.63 14.48 -0.78
C GLY A 99 7.15 13.36 -1.69
N PHE A 100 7.40 12.18 -1.13
CA PHE A 100 7.79 10.98 -1.86
C PHE A 100 6.65 10.46 -2.74
N PHE A 101 5.38 10.51 -2.31
CA PHE A 101 4.25 10.02 -3.11
C PHE A 101 3.75 11.01 -4.17
N ARG A 102 3.86 12.32 -3.93
CA ARG A 102 3.32 13.36 -4.83
C ARG A 102 4.08 13.48 -6.17
N ARG A 103 5.29 12.90 -6.28
CA ARG A 103 6.21 13.14 -7.41
C ARG A 103 6.30 12.01 -8.44
N TYR A 104 5.75 10.82 -8.15
CA TYR A 104 5.87 9.68 -9.06
C TYR A 104 4.49 9.24 -9.58
N GLU A 105 4.36 9.11 -10.90
CA GLU A 105 3.21 8.47 -11.55
C GLU A 105 3.25 6.97 -11.24
N LEU A 106 2.57 6.58 -10.16
CA LEU A 106 2.65 5.26 -9.56
C LEU A 106 1.54 4.35 -10.10
N SER A 107 1.91 3.17 -10.62
CA SER A 107 0.98 2.04 -10.65
C SER A 107 0.75 1.60 -9.21
N LEU A 108 -0.39 1.99 -8.65
CA LEU A 108 -0.72 1.80 -7.25
C LEU A 108 -1.65 0.61 -7.08
N ILE A 109 -1.18 -0.42 -6.36
CA ILE A 109 -2.03 -1.53 -5.93
C ILE A 109 -2.29 -1.37 -4.44
N ALA A 110 -3.57 -1.19 -4.10
CA ALA A 110 -4.04 -1.33 -2.72
C ALA A 110 -4.37 -2.79 -2.46
N ALA A 111 -3.91 -3.31 -1.33
CA ALA A 111 -4.13 -4.68 -0.93
C ALA A 111 -4.30 -4.80 0.57
N GLU A 112 -4.91 -5.88 1.02
CA GLU A 112 -4.77 -6.34 2.38
C GLU A 112 -3.31 -6.79 2.60
N GLU A 113 -2.73 -6.46 3.75
CA GLU A 113 -1.30 -6.70 4.00
C GLU A 113 -0.91 -8.17 3.92
N ARG A 114 -1.71 -9.08 4.48
CA ARG A 114 -1.48 -10.53 4.45
C ARG A 114 -1.34 -11.03 3.01
N ASP A 115 -2.16 -10.53 2.08
CA ASP A 115 -2.10 -10.93 0.66
C ASP A 115 -0.73 -10.54 0.12
N ILE A 116 -0.44 -9.23 0.12
CA ILE A 116 0.69 -8.69 -0.62
C ILE A 116 2.05 -9.10 -0.04
N ILE A 117 2.10 -9.35 1.27
CA ILE A 117 3.27 -9.90 1.95
C ILE A 117 3.42 -11.40 1.69
N TYR A 118 2.32 -12.17 1.73
CA TYR A 118 2.35 -13.61 1.50
C TYR A 118 2.72 -13.94 0.06
N THR A 119 2.25 -13.19 -0.94
CA THR A 119 2.67 -13.37 -2.34
C THR A 119 4.20 -13.37 -2.46
N ARG A 120 4.86 -12.44 -1.76
CA ARG A 120 6.31 -12.25 -1.84
C ARG A 120 7.06 -13.29 -1.03
N SER A 121 6.75 -13.39 0.26
CA SER A 121 7.48 -14.25 1.19
C SER A 121 7.24 -15.75 0.95
N ASN A 122 6.00 -16.15 0.71
CA ASN A 122 5.60 -17.56 0.64
C ASN A 122 5.43 -18.06 -0.78
N ALA A 123 4.69 -17.32 -1.62
CA ALA A 123 4.40 -17.78 -2.97
C ALA A 123 5.61 -17.67 -3.90
N ARG A 124 6.40 -16.59 -3.77
CA ARG A 124 7.60 -16.32 -4.58
C ARG A 124 8.93 -16.62 -3.90
N GLY A 125 8.95 -16.80 -2.57
CA GLY A 125 10.18 -17.06 -1.81
C GLY A 125 11.14 -15.87 -1.72
N GLU A 126 10.63 -14.64 -1.82
CA GLU A 126 11.40 -13.41 -1.70
C GLU A 126 11.82 -13.15 -0.24
N GLN A 127 12.92 -12.42 -0.04
CA GLN A 127 13.32 -11.98 1.29
C GLN A 127 12.55 -10.71 1.67
N VAL A 128 11.72 -10.81 2.71
CA VAL A 128 10.84 -9.71 3.16
C VAL A 128 11.31 -9.18 4.50
N TYR A 129 11.49 -7.86 4.58
CA TYR A 129 11.89 -7.15 5.81
C TYR A 129 10.85 -6.07 6.14
N LEU A 130 10.29 -6.12 7.35
CA LEU A 130 9.28 -5.18 7.84
C LEU A 130 9.93 -4.21 8.84
N PHE A 131 9.72 -2.92 8.62
CA PHE A 131 10.26 -1.81 9.41
C PHE A 131 9.10 -0.98 9.96
N PRO A 132 8.70 -1.18 11.23
CA PRO A 132 7.67 -0.37 11.85
C PRO A 132 8.14 1.07 12.01
N ILE A 133 7.36 2.04 11.53
CA ILE A 133 7.63 3.46 11.76
C ILE A 133 6.98 3.84 13.09
N SER A 134 7.82 4.16 14.07
CA SER A 134 7.38 4.69 15.37
C SER A 134 7.45 6.22 15.36
N ASN A 135 6.54 6.88 16.11
CA ASN A 135 6.44 8.33 16.29
C ASN A 135 5.85 9.11 15.10
N LEU A 136 4.81 8.57 14.46
CA LEU A 136 4.08 9.36 13.47
C LEU A 136 3.42 10.57 14.15
N GLN A 137 3.65 11.78 13.65
CA GLN A 137 3.00 12.98 14.18
C GLN A 137 1.59 13.14 13.59
N GLN A 138 0.67 13.78 14.32
CA GLN A 138 -0.77 13.87 13.98
C GLN A 138 -1.07 14.36 12.54
N HIS A 139 -0.20 15.15 11.94
CA HIS A 139 -0.29 15.64 10.55
C HIS A 139 0.03 14.58 9.48
N GLU A 140 0.37 13.35 9.85
CA GLU A 140 0.77 12.27 8.93
C GLU A 140 -0.38 11.35 8.52
N GLY A 141 -1.57 11.52 9.10
CA GLY A 141 -2.81 10.85 8.63
C GLY A 141 -3.20 11.22 7.19
N GLU A 142 -2.68 12.35 6.69
CA GLU A 142 -2.85 12.77 5.30
C GLU A 142 -2.06 11.91 4.29
N ILE A 143 -1.09 11.11 4.76
CA ILE A 143 -0.21 10.33 3.87
C ILE A 143 -1.00 9.26 3.11
N VAL A 144 -1.98 8.61 3.74
CA VAL A 144 -2.88 7.65 3.07
C VAL A 144 -3.54 8.30 1.86
N VAL A 145 -4.00 9.54 2.02
CA VAL A 145 -4.70 10.29 0.99
C VAL A 145 -3.73 10.75 -0.09
N CYS A 146 -2.52 11.19 0.30
CA CYS A 146 -1.47 11.58 -0.65
C CYS A 146 -1.01 10.42 -1.54
N ILE A 147 -1.22 9.17 -1.10
CA ILE A 147 -0.89 7.98 -1.86
C ILE A 147 -1.96 7.65 -2.90
N LEU A 148 -3.22 7.95 -2.63
CA LEU A 148 -4.32 7.58 -3.51
C LEU A 148 -4.28 8.44 -4.79
N PRO A 149 -4.42 7.85 -5.99
CA PRO A 149 -4.42 8.60 -7.24
C PRO A 149 -5.57 9.60 -7.22
N ASN A 150 -5.33 10.87 -7.54
CA ASN A 150 -6.36 11.92 -7.55
C ASN A 150 -7.64 11.39 -8.21
N GLY A 151 -8.72 11.28 -7.45
CA GLY A 151 -10.01 10.89 -7.99
C GLY A 151 -10.40 11.90 -9.06
N ASN A 152 -10.57 11.44 -10.31
CA ASN A 152 -11.22 12.25 -11.32
C ASN A 152 -12.66 12.50 -10.86
N GLY A 153 -12.93 13.74 -10.45
CA GLY A 153 -14.24 14.34 -10.66
C GLY A 153 -14.48 14.63 -12.14
#